data_AF-A0A4Q7ZP38-F1
#
_entry.id   AF-A0A4Q7ZP38-F1
#
_cell.length_a   1.000
_cell.length_b   1.000
_cell.length_c   1.000
_cell.angle_alpha   90.00
_cell.angle_beta   90.00
_cell.angle_gamma   90.00
#
_symmetry.space_group_name_H-M   'P 1'
#
loop_
_entity.id
_entity.type
_entity.pdbx_description
1 polymer ?
#
loop_
_entity_poly.entity_id
_entity_poly.type
_entity_poly.pdbx_seq_one_letter_code
_entity_poly.pdbx_strand_id
1 'polypeptide(L)'
;MTAADERVPRPRALRDRRARRPHPADSGDAAERPESADEPVWFSYSVSGDSIVWSEGLRGLLGRPPTGNQISQQVLARYVHRDDHARALAAITRAWTGRESVRITVRLMRADGGWFDVDCRLEPTTGADGGVTGVRGTLRDVSARERARREVDRLSRRGETVLASVIERDPATGLLNRARFADEVDRALRRGGGALLVVRIQPDGRMTERTERSEGHEGMRGQLRMTERTERSEGHEGIRGQLRKTERGESQDGGHGGESVSPERHAELLHRAARVLEGLVRPEDLLGRVGPHEIGVLLSGVSWTLARRQAQLFVEALRAHPFVLPDAWLRARAWAGLVRFQPGAEAGSHDLLIDAEHAWRQGRETDRPLTPVPQPVPARDRQGTYRDRVADALGTDRFSLVAQPIVELQSNAVARYELLLRVLDETGGPQSPIQVLDTAERLDAVYDIDLWVVERAMQLAAERTDLNLQINLSGRSVGDPRLTAEVEGLIKRYSVNPEQLTFEITETALIGNLSEARHFADRVRDLGCELALDDFGSGYASFRYLRLLPIDLVKIDGEYVVNLVHNPQDQVLVRALVQVCQAYGIHTVAEFVQDEPTLRMLREFGVDYVQGYLVGRPEPVDALRPRPRMRRSNRR
;
A
#
# COMPACT_ATOMS: atom_id res chain seq x y z
N MET A 1 -61.41 16.18 -38.48
CA MET A 1 -60.11 16.69 -38.00
C MET A 1 -59.24 15.49 -37.65
N THR A 2 -58.04 15.40 -38.24
CA THR A 2 -56.85 14.63 -37.78
C THR A 2 -57.13 13.30 -37.04
N ALA A 3 -57.18 12.13 -37.70
CA ALA A 3 -56.07 11.33 -38.30
C ALA A 3 -55.10 10.75 -37.23
N ALA A 4 -54.96 9.42 -37.00
CA ALA A 4 -54.62 8.27 -37.88
C ALA A 4 -53.10 8.19 -38.21
N ASP A 5 -52.41 7.09 -38.59
CA ASP A 5 -52.49 5.61 -38.43
C ASP A 5 -51.24 4.95 -39.15
N GLU A 6 -50.80 3.69 -39.03
CA GLU A 6 -51.25 2.50 -38.26
C GLU A 6 -50.11 1.48 -37.89
N ARG A 7 -50.52 0.24 -37.54
CA ARG A 7 -49.88 -1.05 -37.15
C ARG A 7 -48.63 -1.61 -37.89
N VAL A 8 -48.00 -2.56 -37.18
CA VAL A 8 -47.12 -3.67 -37.66
C VAL A 8 -47.89 -4.69 -38.52
N PRO A 9 -47.32 -5.25 -39.63
CA PRO A 9 -47.16 -6.73 -39.72
C PRO A 9 -46.00 -7.30 -40.59
N ARG A 10 -45.57 -8.54 -40.25
CA ARG A 10 -44.95 -9.58 -41.14
C ARG A 10 -46.10 -10.37 -41.85
N PRO A 11 -45.96 -11.16 -42.96
CA PRO A 11 -44.95 -12.24 -43.17
C PRO A 11 -44.66 -12.76 -44.64
N ARG A 12 -43.87 -13.86 -44.76
CA ARG A 12 -43.94 -15.08 -45.66
C ARG A 12 -44.47 -14.99 -47.13
N ALA A 13 -44.07 -15.80 -48.15
CA ALA A 13 -43.10 -16.90 -48.30
C ALA A 13 -43.02 -17.47 -49.77
N LEU A 14 -42.07 -18.41 -50.00
CA LEU A 14 -42.08 -19.59 -50.93
C LEU A 14 -41.78 -19.50 -52.46
N ARG A 15 -40.69 -20.22 -52.87
CA ARG A 15 -40.51 -21.19 -54.02
C ARG A 15 -40.93 -20.80 -55.46
N ASP A 16 -40.18 -21.16 -56.53
CA ASP A 16 -39.98 -22.56 -56.99
C ASP A 16 -38.76 -22.80 -57.96
N ARG A 17 -38.63 -24.03 -58.50
CA ARG A 17 -37.46 -24.63 -59.21
C ARG A 17 -37.57 -24.74 -60.76
N ARG A 18 -36.38 -24.95 -61.38
CA ARG A 18 -36.01 -25.71 -62.64
C ARG A 18 -35.45 -24.80 -63.76
N ALA A 19 -34.50 -25.16 -64.65
CA ALA A 19 -33.36 -26.11 -64.75
C ALA A 19 -33.08 -26.41 -66.26
N ARG A 20 -31.88 -26.12 -66.80
CA ARG A 20 -31.20 -26.82 -67.94
C ARG A 20 -29.77 -26.27 -68.20
N ARG A 21 -28.93 -27.07 -68.92
CA ARG A 21 -27.45 -26.97 -69.11
C ARG A 21 -27.08 -26.35 -70.50
N PRO A 22 -25.79 -26.32 -70.99
CA PRO A 22 -24.43 -26.33 -70.38
C PRO A 22 -23.44 -25.21 -70.89
N HIS A 23 -22.21 -25.22 -70.35
CA HIS A 23 -20.95 -24.53 -70.70
C HIS A 23 -20.56 -24.40 -72.21
N PRO A 24 -19.66 -23.46 -72.62
CA PRO A 24 -18.24 -23.45 -72.19
C PRO A 24 -17.50 -22.10 -72.01
N ALA A 25 -16.38 -22.20 -71.28
CA ALA A 25 -15.12 -21.42 -71.34
C ALA A 25 -15.06 -19.92 -70.94
N ASP A 26 -14.02 -19.67 -70.14
CA ASP A 26 -13.29 -18.43 -69.88
C ASP A 26 -13.89 -17.26 -69.07
N SER A 27 -12.96 -16.62 -68.35
CA SER A 27 -13.08 -15.43 -67.51
C SER A 27 -13.87 -15.54 -66.19
N GLY A 28 -13.17 -15.24 -65.08
CA GLY A 28 -13.76 -14.63 -63.88
C GLY A 28 -14.64 -15.51 -63.00
N ASP A 29 -14.08 -16.55 -62.36
CA ASP A 29 -14.78 -17.24 -61.27
C ASP A 29 -14.64 -16.45 -59.96
N ALA A 30 -15.44 -15.38 -59.86
CA ALA A 30 -15.81 -14.76 -58.61
C ALA A 30 -16.72 -15.73 -57.85
N ALA A 31 -16.11 -16.77 -57.26
CA ALA A 31 -16.84 -17.75 -56.47
C ALA A 31 -17.60 -17.06 -55.33
N GLU A 32 -18.93 -17.10 -55.41
CA GLU A 32 -19.82 -16.62 -54.35
C GLU A 32 -19.43 -17.33 -53.05
N ARG A 33 -18.74 -16.58 -52.18
CA ARG A 33 -18.35 -17.10 -50.87
C ARG A 33 -19.62 -17.35 -50.05
N PRO A 34 -19.66 -18.41 -49.24
CA PRO A 34 -20.66 -18.48 -48.17
C PRO A 34 -20.57 -17.22 -47.31
N GLU A 35 -21.69 -16.81 -46.70
CA GLU A 35 -21.68 -15.82 -45.61
C GLU A 35 -20.79 -16.37 -44.47
N SER A 36 -19.51 -16.00 -44.47
CA SER A 36 -18.49 -16.67 -43.66
C SER A 36 -17.58 -15.69 -42.95
N ALA A 37 -17.60 -15.81 -41.62
CA ALA A 37 -16.51 -15.62 -40.66
C ALA A 37 -15.44 -14.53 -40.96
N ASP A 38 -15.37 -13.55 -40.05
CA ASP A 38 -14.22 -12.68 -39.75
C ASP A 38 -13.19 -12.51 -40.89
N GLU A 39 -13.33 -11.44 -41.67
CA GLU A 39 -12.28 -11.07 -42.62
C GLU A 39 -10.90 -11.03 -41.90
N PRO A 40 -9.87 -11.70 -42.43
CA PRO A 40 -8.61 -11.83 -41.73
C PRO A 40 -7.96 -10.46 -41.57
N VAL A 41 -7.89 -9.98 -40.33
CA VAL A 41 -7.29 -8.71 -39.95
C VAL A 41 -5.77 -8.88 -39.87
N TRP A 42 -5.04 -8.29 -40.82
CA TRP A 42 -3.58 -8.40 -40.85
C TRP A 42 -2.91 -7.19 -41.50
N PHE A 43 -1.62 -7.00 -41.19
CA PHE A 43 -0.68 -6.16 -41.91
C PHE A 43 0.60 -6.94 -42.25
N SER A 44 1.35 -6.45 -43.23
CA SER A 44 2.67 -6.95 -43.61
C SER A 44 3.57 -5.76 -43.88
N TYR A 45 4.68 -5.69 -43.15
CA TYR A 45 5.72 -4.70 -43.34
C TYR A 45 6.86 -5.29 -44.18
N SER A 46 7.29 -4.57 -45.22
CA SER A 46 8.45 -4.94 -46.05
C SER A 46 9.59 -3.94 -45.86
N VAL A 47 10.78 -4.45 -45.54
CA VAL A 47 11.98 -3.64 -45.26
C VAL A 47 12.53 -3.01 -46.54
N SER A 48 12.42 -3.69 -47.68
CA SER A 48 12.99 -3.26 -48.97
C SER A 48 12.34 -2.01 -49.59
N GLY A 49 11.30 -1.46 -48.97
CA GLY A 49 10.64 -0.23 -49.43
C GLY A 49 9.81 0.47 -48.36
N ASP A 50 10.16 0.36 -47.07
CA ASP A 50 9.48 0.95 -45.89
C ASP A 50 7.94 1.01 -46.04
N SER A 51 7.34 -0.11 -46.41
CA SER A 51 5.92 -0.14 -46.79
C SER A 51 5.15 -1.17 -45.98
N ILE A 52 4.07 -0.69 -45.37
CA ILE A 52 3.06 -1.51 -44.70
C ILE A 52 1.89 -1.69 -45.66
N VAL A 53 1.59 -2.94 -45.98
CA VAL A 53 0.36 -3.38 -46.65
C VAL A 53 -0.58 -3.95 -45.60
N TRP A 54 -1.87 -3.69 -45.70
CA TRP A 54 -2.89 -4.15 -44.76
C TRP A 54 -4.13 -4.72 -45.44
N SER A 55 -4.87 -5.58 -44.73
CA SER A 55 -6.13 -6.14 -45.20
C SER A 55 -7.30 -5.16 -45.08
N GLU A 56 -8.35 -5.41 -45.86
CA GLU A 56 -9.58 -4.62 -45.78
C GLU A 56 -10.25 -4.76 -44.40
N GLY A 57 -10.22 -5.95 -43.80
CA GLY A 57 -10.62 -6.16 -42.40
C GLY A 57 -9.88 -5.26 -41.39
N LEU A 58 -8.58 -4.98 -41.57
CA LEU A 58 -7.86 -4.03 -40.71
C LEU A 58 -8.27 -2.57 -40.97
N ARG A 59 -8.61 -2.22 -42.22
CA ARG A 59 -9.16 -0.90 -42.55
C ARG A 59 -10.53 -0.68 -41.92
N GLY A 60 -11.42 -1.68 -42.01
CA GLY A 60 -12.72 -1.69 -41.36
C GLY A 60 -12.60 -1.57 -39.83
N LEU A 61 -11.66 -2.29 -39.23
CA LEU A 61 -11.42 -2.26 -37.78
C LEU A 61 -10.89 -0.89 -37.28
N LEU A 62 -10.13 -0.16 -38.11
CA LEU A 62 -9.64 1.19 -37.81
C LEU A 62 -10.58 2.32 -38.28
N GLY A 63 -11.59 2.01 -39.09
CA GLY A 63 -12.64 2.92 -39.57
C GLY A 63 -12.22 3.82 -40.74
N ARG A 64 -11.12 4.58 -40.63
CA ARG A 64 -10.58 5.46 -41.69
C ARG A 64 -9.05 5.67 -41.57
N PRO A 65 -8.23 4.76 -42.10
CA PRO A 65 -6.81 5.03 -42.28
C PRO A 65 -6.54 5.99 -43.46
N PRO A 66 -5.33 6.60 -43.57
CA PRO A 66 -4.98 7.46 -44.69
C PRO A 66 -5.02 6.71 -46.04
N THR A 67 -5.29 7.46 -47.10
CA THR A 67 -5.51 6.94 -48.46
C THR A 67 -4.24 6.34 -49.08
N GLY A 68 -4.15 5.01 -49.08
CA GLY A 68 -3.09 4.25 -49.75
C GLY A 68 -3.09 2.75 -49.42
N ASN A 69 -2.44 1.96 -50.27
CA ASN A 69 -2.12 0.55 -50.01
C ASN A 69 -0.72 0.36 -49.38
N GLN A 70 0.11 1.41 -49.36
CA GLN A 70 1.45 1.42 -48.77
C GLN A 70 1.60 2.67 -47.91
N ILE A 71 1.97 2.47 -46.65
CA ILE A 71 2.12 3.52 -45.64
C ILE A 71 3.39 3.23 -44.81
N SER A 72 4.14 4.28 -44.44
CA SER A 72 5.39 4.15 -43.69
C SER A 72 5.16 3.84 -42.21
N GLN A 73 6.19 3.29 -41.55
CA GLN A 73 6.17 2.92 -40.13
C GLN A 73 5.72 4.07 -39.20
N GLN A 74 6.09 5.31 -39.53
CA GLN A 74 5.78 6.52 -38.74
C GLN A 74 4.28 6.83 -38.66
N VAL A 75 3.49 6.37 -39.62
CA VAL A 75 2.04 6.58 -39.66
C VAL A 75 1.33 5.51 -38.84
N LEU A 76 1.77 4.24 -38.90
CA LEU A 76 1.21 3.16 -38.07
C LEU A 76 1.39 3.46 -36.57
N ALA A 77 2.52 4.05 -36.18
CA ALA A 77 2.77 4.49 -34.81
C ALA A 77 1.69 5.46 -34.27
N ARG A 78 1.04 6.25 -35.13
CA ARG A 78 -0.05 7.16 -34.71
C ARG A 78 -1.34 6.43 -34.31
N TYR A 79 -1.49 5.18 -34.73
CA TYR A 79 -2.63 4.34 -34.40
C TYR A 79 -2.42 3.50 -33.14
N VAL A 80 -1.18 3.33 -32.66
CA VAL A 80 -0.90 2.63 -31.39
C VAL A 80 -1.03 3.61 -30.22
N HIS A 81 -1.53 3.17 -29.07
CA HIS A 81 -1.58 4.00 -27.86
C HIS A 81 -0.16 4.34 -27.38
N ARG A 82 0.08 5.60 -26.99
CA ARG A 82 1.41 6.11 -26.64
C ARG A 82 2.19 5.22 -25.67
N ASP A 83 1.58 4.78 -24.58
CA ASP A 83 2.23 3.87 -23.60
C ASP A 83 2.55 2.48 -24.16
N ASP A 84 1.84 2.04 -25.20
CA ASP A 84 2.07 0.76 -25.86
C ASP A 84 3.09 0.85 -27.00
N HIS A 85 3.53 2.06 -27.41
CA HIS A 85 4.53 2.26 -28.49
C HIS A 85 5.82 1.49 -28.24
N ALA A 86 6.37 1.59 -27.03
CA ALA A 86 7.63 0.94 -26.68
C ALA A 86 7.50 -0.59 -26.72
N ARG A 87 6.38 -1.14 -26.22
CA ARG A 87 6.09 -2.57 -26.23
C ARG A 87 5.88 -3.07 -27.67
N ALA A 88 5.13 -2.33 -28.48
CA ALA A 88 4.88 -2.62 -29.90
C ALA A 88 6.19 -2.63 -30.71
N LEU A 89 7.03 -1.62 -30.53
CA LEU A 89 8.33 -1.54 -31.20
C LEU A 89 9.24 -2.69 -30.78
N ALA A 90 9.35 -2.98 -29.47
CA ALA A 90 10.15 -4.10 -28.96
C ALA A 90 9.68 -5.46 -29.51
N ALA A 91 8.37 -5.69 -29.64
CA ALA A 91 7.83 -6.93 -30.22
C ALA A 91 8.14 -7.05 -31.72
N ILE A 92 8.07 -5.94 -32.48
CA ILE A 92 8.47 -5.90 -33.90
C ILE A 92 9.98 -6.16 -34.03
N THR A 93 10.81 -5.51 -33.21
CA THR A 93 12.25 -5.73 -33.18
C THR A 93 12.59 -7.17 -32.85
N ARG A 94 11.95 -7.79 -31.84
CA ARG A 94 12.17 -9.20 -31.47
C ARG A 94 11.77 -10.17 -32.58
N ALA A 95 10.61 -9.97 -33.20
CA ALA A 95 10.17 -10.81 -34.32
C ALA A 95 11.19 -10.76 -35.47
N TRP A 96 11.76 -9.58 -35.72
CA TRP A 96 12.80 -9.37 -36.73
C TRP A 96 14.14 -10.01 -36.33
N THR A 97 14.72 -9.62 -35.19
CA THR A 97 16.10 -10.02 -34.82
C THR A 97 16.19 -11.48 -34.34
N GLY A 98 15.19 -11.95 -33.59
CA GLY A 98 15.15 -13.31 -33.04
C GLY A 98 14.64 -14.38 -34.01
N ARG A 99 14.10 -13.99 -35.16
CA ARG A 99 13.40 -14.88 -36.12
C ARG A 99 12.26 -15.70 -35.49
N GLU A 100 11.72 -15.25 -34.37
CA GLU A 100 10.68 -15.93 -33.59
C GLU A 100 9.29 -15.30 -33.84
N SER A 101 8.21 -16.08 -33.68
CA SER A 101 6.86 -15.50 -33.65
C SER A 101 6.62 -14.85 -32.31
N VAL A 102 6.32 -13.55 -32.32
CA VAL A 102 6.11 -12.75 -31.10
C VAL A 102 4.63 -12.38 -31.00
N ARG A 103 4.04 -12.62 -29.83
CA ARG A 103 2.66 -12.24 -29.52
C ARG A 103 2.64 -11.07 -28.54
N ILE A 104 1.82 -10.06 -28.83
CA ILE A 104 1.72 -8.84 -28.05
C ILE A 104 0.27 -8.32 -28.06
N THR A 105 -0.26 -7.95 -26.90
CA THR A 105 -1.49 -7.15 -26.83
C THR A 105 -1.15 -5.65 -26.80
N VAL A 106 -1.78 -4.85 -27.66
CA VAL A 106 -1.61 -3.38 -27.76
C VAL A 106 -2.97 -2.72 -27.94
N ARG A 107 -3.10 -1.46 -27.50
CA ARG A 107 -4.27 -0.63 -27.80
C ARG A 107 -4.08 0.08 -29.14
N LEU A 108 -5.08 -0.01 -30.02
CA LEU A 108 -5.17 0.73 -31.26
C LEU A 108 -6.26 1.81 -31.19
N MET A 109 -6.09 2.86 -32.00
CA MET A 109 -7.03 3.98 -32.13
C MET A 109 -7.98 3.76 -33.29
N ARG A 110 -9.28 3.93 -33.07
CA ARG A 110 -10.29 4.02 -34.13
C ARG A 110 -10.38 5.45 -34.66
N ALA A 111 -10.91 5.60 -35.88
CA ALA A 111 -11.16 6.91 -36.47
C ALA A 111 -12.19 7.80 -35.71
N ASP A 112 -12.96 7.23 -34.77
CA ASP A 112 -13.84 7.95 -33.85
C ASP A 112 -13.13 8.50 -32.59
N GLY A 113 -11.84 8.21 -32.42
CA GLY A 113 -11.04 8.56 -31.24
C GLY A 113 -11.13 7.55 -30.08
N GLY A 114 -11.82 6.43 -30.27
CA GLY A 114 -11.90 5.34 -29.29
C GLY A 114 -10.70 4.40 -29.32
N TRP A 115 -10.15 4.09 -28.15
CA TRP A 115 -9.13 3.07 -27.98
C TRP A 115 -9.75 1.67 -27.82
N PHE A 116 -9.12 0.65 -28.43
CA PHE A 116 -9.54 -0.74 -28.34
C PHE A 116 -8.32 -1.67 -28.29
N ASP A 117 -8.42 -2.79 -27.57
CA ASP A 117 -7.31 -3.73 -27.37
C ASP A 117 -7.27 -4.78 -28.49
N VAL A 118 -6.11 -4.94 -29.12
CA VAL A 118 -5.86 -6.00 -30.10
C VAL A 118 -4.72 -6.92 -29.65
N ASP A 119 -4.93 -8.21 -29.81
CA ASP A 119 -3.92 -9.25 -29.66
C ASP A 119 -3.28 -9.44 -31.04
N CYS A 120 -2.02 -9.02 -31.16
CA CYS A 120 -1.25 -9.06 -32.39
C CYS A 120 -0.21 -10.19 -32.32
N ARG A 121 -0.22 -11.06 -33.32
CA ARG A 121 0.81 -12.08 -33.54
C ARG A 121 1.66 -11.67 -34.73
N LEU A 122 2.92 -11.36 -34.44
CA LEU A 122 3.96 -10.98 -35.38
C LEU A 122 4.75 -12.22 -35.80
N GLU A 123 4.99 -12.35 -37.09
CA GLU A 123 5.78 -13.44 -37.68
C GLU A 123 6.80 -12.84 -38.66
N PRO A 124 8.09 -13.18 -38.55
CA PRO A 124 9.09 -12.73 -39.51
C PRO A 124 8.81 -13.33 -40.89
N THR A 125 8.92 -12.50 -41.92
CA THR A 125 8.94 -12.93 -43.32
C THR A 125 10.40 -13.08 -43.74
N THR A 126 10.78 -14.22 -44.32
CA THR A 126 12.16 -14.49 -44.74
C THR A 126 12.30 -14.49 -46.27
N GLY A 127 13.43 -13.99 -46.76
CA GLY A 127 13.85 -14.09 -48.16
C GLY A 127 14.38 -15.47 -48.53
N ALA A 128 14.65 -15.67 -49.82
CA ALA A 128 15.23 -16.91 -50.36
C ALA A 128 16.68 -17.16 -49.89
N ASP A 129 17.35 -16.13 -49.38
CA ASP A 129 18.65 -16.15 -48.71
C ASP A 129 18.59 -16.53 -47.23
N GLY A 130 17.38 -16.71 -46.68
CA GLY A 130 17.17 -16.95 -45.26
C GLY A 130 17.37 -15.70 -44.37
N GLY A 131 17.48 -14.49 -44.95
CA GLY A 131 17.42 -13.22 -44.22
C GLY A 131 15.99 -12.82 -43.89
N VAL A 132 15.76 -12.04 -42.83
CA VAL A 132 14.43 -11.50 -42.53
C VAL A 132 14.17 -10.27 -43.39
N THR A 133 13.19 -10.35 -44.28
CA THR A 133 12.82 -9.33 -45.27
C THR A 133 11.61 -8.49 -44.85
N GLY A 134 10.91 -8.88 -43.79
CA GLY A 134 9.72 -8.20 -43.31
C GLY A 134 9.13 -8.82 -42.04
N VAL A 135 8.01 -8.26 -41.58
CA VAL A 135 7.21 -8.80 -40.46
C VAL A 135 5.73 -8.75 -40.84
N ARG A 136 5.04 -9.89 -40.70
CA ARG A 136 3.59 -10.00 -40.88
C ARG A 136 2.91 -10.01 -39.52
N GLY A 137 1.99 -9.08 -39.29
CA GLY A 137 1.15 -9.05 -38.10
C GLY A 137 -0.25 -9.52 -38.42
N THR A 138 -0.76 -10.52 -37.69
CA THR A 138 -2.20 -10.79 -37.60
C THR A 138 -2.75 -10.13 -36.34
N LEU A 139 -3.97 -9.60 -36.36
CA LEU A 139 -4.58 -8.91 -35.22
C LEU A 139 -5.95 -9.50 -34.92
N ARG A 140 -6.31 -9.51 -33.64
CA ARG A 140 -7.65 -9.88 -33.19
C ARG A 140 -8.13 -8.86 -32.16
N ASP A 141 -9.32 -8.29 -32.34
CA ASP A 141 -9.95 -7.47 -31.30
C ASP A 141 -10.19 -8.37 -30.07
N VAL A 142 -9.53 -8.02 -28.97
CA VAL A 142 -9.67 -8.68 -27.67
C VAL A 142 -10.24 -7.74 -26.62
N SER A 143 -10.77 -6.58 -27.01
CA SER A 143 -11.33 -5.56 -26.09
C SER A 143 -12.43 -6.10 -25.19
N ALA A 144 -13.18 -7.13 -25.61
CA ALA A 144 -14.13 -7.83 -24.74
C ALA A 144 -13.40 -8.69 -23.69
N ARG A 145 -12.37 -9.45 -24.10
CA ARG A 145 -11.55 -10.29 -23.21
C ARG A 145 -10.70 -9.47 -22.27
N GLU A 146 -10.08 -8.39 -22.73
CA GLU A 146 -9.25 -7.51 -21.90
C GLU A 146 -10.10 -6.61 -21.00
N ARG A 147 -11.34 -6.23 -21.38
CA ARG A 147 -12.28 -5.65 -20.40
C ARG A 147 -12.70 -6.67 -19.34
N ALA A 148 -12.99 -7.92 -19.73
CA ALA A 148 -13.32 -8.97 -18.76
C ALA A 148 -12.13 -9.30 -17.85
N ARG A 149 -10.91 -9.38 -18.40
CA ARG A 149 -9.67 -9.62 -17.64
C ARG A 149 -9.34 -8.45 -16.74
N ARG A 150 -9.42 -7.20 -17.23
CA ARG A 150 -9.26 -6.00 -16.38
C ARG A 150 -10.34 -5.92 -15.33
N GLU A 151 -11.58 -6.35 -15.59
CA GLU A 151 -12.61 -6.40 -14.55
C GLU A 151 -12.35 -7.53 -13.55
N VAL A 152 -11.82 -8.70 -13.96
CA VAL A 152 -11.37 -9.76 -13.03
C VAL A 152 -10.15 -9.31 -12.23
N ASP A 153 -9.11 -8.74 -12.86
CA ASP A 153 -7.93 -8.18 -12.19
C ASP A 153 -8.33 -7.03 -11.24
N ARG A 154 -9.29 -6.19 -11.66
CA ARG A 154 -9.90 -5.15 -10.81
C ARG A 154 -10.72 -5.76 -9.69
N LEU A 155 -11.44 -6.87 -9.91
CA LEU A 155 -12.21 -7.59 -8.88
C LEU A 155 -11.32 -8.38 -7.92
N SER A 156 -10.12 -8.82 -8.34
CA SER A 156 -9.12 -9.49 -7.49
C SER A 156 -8.32 -8.48 -6.68
N ARG A 157 -7.83 -7.39 -7.30
CA ARG A 157 -7.25 -6.24 -6.58
C ARG A 157 -8.30 -5.58 -5.68
N ARG A 158 -9.59 -5.63 -6.05
CA ARG A 158 -10.70 -5.28 -5.14
C ARG A 158 -11.00 -6.38 -4.10
N GLY A 159 -10.73 -7.66 -4.37
CA GLY A 159 -10.85 -8.71 -3.36
C GLY A 159 -9.97 -8.42 -2.16
N GLU A 160 -8.74 -7.98 -2.42
CA GLU A 160 -7.72 -7.69 -1.40
C GLU A 160 -7.82 -6.25 -0.86
N THR A 161 -8.02 -5.22 -1.70
CA THR A 161 -8.10 -3.81 -1.24
C THR A 161 -9.52 -3.33 -0.92
N VAL A 162 -10.57 -3.94 -1.48
CA VAL A 162 -11.97 -3.44 -1.37
C VAL A 162 -12.80 -4.08 -0.27
N LEU A 163 -12.36 -5.17 0.35
CA LEU A 163 -12.97 -5.61 1.62
C LEU A 163 -12.86 -4.52 2.70
N ALA A 164 -11.84 -3.65 2.63
CA ALA A 164 -11.67 -2.49 3.50
C ALA A 164 -12.23 -1.17 2.93
N SER A 165 -12.52 -1.06 1.62
CA SER A 165 -12.85 0.23 0.96
C SER A 165 -14.18 0.29 0.18
N VAL A 166 -14.91 -0.82 -0.03
CA VAL A 166 -16.34 -0.78 -0.41
C VAL A 166 -17.24 -0.64 0.81
N ILE A 167 -16.82 -1.14 1.97
CA ILE A 167 -17.56 -0.95 3.20
C ILE A 167 -17.26 0.47 3.69
N GLU A 168 -18.12 1.45 3.36
CA GLU A 168 -18.05 2.82 3.91
C GLU A 168 -18.06 2.86 5.45
N ARG A 169 -18.47 1.75 6.06
CA ARG A 169 -18.56 1.52 7.50
C ARG A 169 -17.55 0.47 7.97
N ASP A 170 -17.03 0.64 9.17
CA ASP A 170 -16.23 -0.38 9.85
C ASP A 170 -17.12 -1.58 10.22
N PRO A 171 -16.76 -2.82 9.86
CA PRO A 171 -17.63 -3.99 10.05
C PRO A 171 -17.80 -4.40 11.51
N ALA A 172 -16.89 -4.00 12.41
CA ALA A 172 -16.98 -4.33 13.83
C ALA A 172 -17.95 -3.41 14.60
N THR A 173 -18.01 -2.13 14.25
CA THR A 173 -18.80 -1.11 14.96
C THR A 173 -20.02 -0.63 14.20
N GLY A 174 -20.03 -0.75 12.86
CA GLY A 174 -21.05 -0.16 11.99
C GLY A 174 -20.91 1.35 11.77
N LEU A 175 -19.94 2.03 12.41
CA LEU A 175 -19.64 3.45 12.19
C LEU A 175 -18.95 3.68 10.84
N LEU A 176 -18.81 4.92 10.37
CA LEU A 176 -17.99 5.19 9.17
C LEU A 176 -16.54 4.68 9.36
N ASN A 177 -15.91 4.15 8.31
CA ASN A 177 -14.48 3.80 8.37
C ASN A 177 -13.61 5.09 8.42
N ARG A 178 -12.35 5.01 8.89
CA ARG A 178 -11.46 6.18 9.05
C ARG A 178 -11.33 7.01 7.76
N ALA A 179 -11.17 6.36 6.60
CA ALA A 179 -11.02 7.03 5.32
C ALA A 179 -12.28 7.82 4.95
N ARG A 180 -13.46 7.20 5.04
CA ARG A 180 -14.74 7.86 4.75
C ARG A 180 -15.06 8.96 5.77
N PHE A 181 -14.68 8.77 7.03
CA PHE A 181 -14.84 9.78 8.06
C PHE A 181 -13.96 11.02 7.79
N ALA A 182 -12.69 10.83 7.44
CA ALA A 182 -11.79 11.93 7.04
C ALA A 182 -12.32 12.70 5.82
N ASP A 183 -12.84 11.97 4.83
CA ASP A 183 -13.53 12.50 3.64
C ASP A 183 -14.70 13.46 4.00
N GLU A 184 -15.48 13.12 5.03
CA GLU A 184 -16.57 13.95 5.55
C GLU A 184 -16.06 15.14 6.38
N VAL A 185 -14.96 14.99 7.13
CA VAL A 185 -14.29 16.12 7.81
C VAL A 185 -13.80 17.15 6.78
N ASP A 186 -13.19 16.71 5.67
CA ASP A 186 -12.76 17.60 4.58
C ASP A 186 -13.95 18.23 3.84
N ARG A 187 -15.09 17.53 3.71
CA ARG A 187 -16.34 18.12 3.21
C ARG A 187 -16.89 19.17 4.18
N ALA A 188 -16.81 18.93 5.49
CA ALA A 188 -17.25 19.90 6.51
C ALA A 188 -16.37 21.15 6.51
N LEU A 189 -15.04 21.00 6.49
CA LEU A 189 -14.06 22.08 6.38
C LEU A 189 -14.34 23.03 5.20
N ARG A 190 -14.72 22.49 4.04
CA ARG A 190 -15.10 23.28 2.85
C ARG A 190 -16.48 23.95 2.96
N ARG A 191 -17.38 23.45 3.81
CA ARG A 191 -18.77 23.91 3.93
C ARG A 191 -19.02 24.88 5.09
N GLY A 192 -18.25 24.80 6.17
CA GLY A 192 -18.51 25.58 7.38
C GLY A 192 -17.52 25.32 8.52
N GLY A 193 -17.72 26.04 9.63
CA GLY A 193 -17.00 25.77 10.88
C GLY A 193 -17.67 24.66 11.69
N GLY A 194 -16.92 24.09 12.63
CA GLY A 194 -17.41 23.04 13.51
C GLY A 194 -16.36 22.61 14.51
N ALA A 195 -16.51 21.39 15.03
CA ALA A 195 -15.49 20.74 15.82
C ALA A 195 -15.38 19.25 15.51
N LEU A 196 -14.17 18.71 15.66
CA LEU A 196 -13.88 17.29 15.58
C LEU A 196 -13.53 16.79 16.98
N LEU A 197 -14.22 15.76 17.45
CA LEU A 197 -13.89 15.04 18.67
C LEU A 197 -13.26 13.70 18.29
N VAL A 198 -12.16 13.32 18.94
CA VAL A 198 -11.68 11.93 18.95
C VAL A 198 -11.77 11.41 20.38
N VAL A 199 -12.48 10.30 20.58
CA VAL A 199 -12.69 9.65 21.87
C VAL A 199 -11.96 8.32 21.90
N ARG A 200 -11.00 8.17 22.82
CA ARG A 200 -10.36 6.90 23.17
C ARG A 200 -11.15 6.22 24.28
N ILE A 201 -11.46 4.93 24.13
CA ILE A 201 -12.05 4.10 25.18
C ILE A 201 -11.13 2.95 25.59
N GLN A 202 -11.08 2.63 26.89
CA GLN A 202 -10.36 1.49 27.46
C GLN A 202 -11.16 0.87 28.61
N PRO A 203 -11.05 -0.45 28.85
CA PRO A 203 -11.65 -1.07 30.03
C PRO A 203 -11.02 -0.51 31.32
N ASP A 204 -11.84 -0.27 32.33
CA ASP A 204 -11.39 -0.02 33.70
C ASP A 204 -11.05 -1.37 34.34
N GLY A 205 -9.84 -1.53 34.88
CA GLY A 205 -9.26 -2.83 35.28
C GLY A 205 -9.94 -3.54 36.46
N ARG A 206 -11.12 -3.08 36.88
CA ARG A 206 -11.98 -3.71 37.88
C ARG A 206 -13.03 -4.58 37.19
N MET A 207 -12.62 -5.79 36.82
CA MET A 207 -13.52 -6.78 36.27
C MET A 207 -14.38 -7.41 37.37
N THR A 208 -15.66 -7.66 37.07
CA THR A 208 -16.52 -8.52 37.90
C THR A 208 -16.97 -9.67 37.00
N GLU A 209 -16.53 -10.89 37.33
CA GLU A 209 -16.92 -12.10 36.59
C GLU A 209 -18.43 -12.33 36.67
N ARG A 210 -19.02 -12.74 35.55
CA ARG A 210 -20.42 -13.12 35.51
C ARG A 210 -20.57 -14.59 35.94
N THR A 211 -20.50 -14.85 37.24
CA THR A 211 -20.68 -16.21 37.77
C THR A 211 -22.05 -16.76 37.37
N GLU A 212 -22.07 -17.84 36.58
CA GLU A 212 -23.30 -18.59 36.29
C GLU A 212 -23.76 -19.34 37.54
N ARG A 213 -24.52 -18.65 38.40
CA ARG A 213 -25.41 -19.29 39.36
C ARG A 213 -26.86 -18.99 39.00
N SER A 214 -27.55 -20.07 38.64
CA SER A 214 -29.00 -20.18 38.74
C SER A 214 -29.43 -19.89 40.18
N GLU A 215 -29.92 -18.67 40.45
CA GLU A 215 -30.77 -18.35 41.59
C GLU A 215 -31.64 -17.12 41.24
N GLY A 216 -32.92 -17.16 41.62
CA GLY A 216 -33.95 -16.33 41.00
C GLY A 216 -34.06 -14.90 41.52
N HIS A 217 -34.53 -14.02 40.63
CA HIS A 217 -35.48 -12.92 40.89
C HIS A 217 -35.22 -11.80 41.93
N GLU A 218 -34.19 -11.86 42.81
CA GLU A 218 -34.05 -10.87 43.90
C GLU A 218 -32.95 -9.81 43.72
N GLY A 219 -31.96 -10.02 42.85
CA GLY A 219 -30.83 -9.07 42.69
C GLY A 219 -31.21 -7.67 42.18
N MET A 220 -32.36 -7.52 41.52
CA MET A 220 -32.71 -6.29 40.77
C MET A 220 -33.29 -5.15 41.63
N ARG A 221 -33.38 -5.30 42.97
CA ARG A 221 -33.92 -4.27 43.89
C ARG A 221 -32.87 -3.62 44.81
N GLY A 222 -31.62 -4.09 44.81
CA GLY A 222 -30.62 -3.73 45.83
C GLY A 222 -29.90 -2.38 45.64
N GLN A 223 -29.79 -1.85 44.42
CA GLN A 223 -28.96 -0.66 44.13
C GLN A 223 -29.72 0.58 43.66
N LEU A 224 -31.05 0.52 43.58
CA LEU A 224 -31.93 1.67 43.26
C LEU A 224 -32.51 2.34 44.52
N ARG A 225 -31.66 2.58 45.55
CA ARG A 225 -31.97 3.42 46.72
C ARG A 225 -30.71 4.07 47.32
N MET A 226 -30.14 5.07 46.63
CA MET A 226 -29.09 5.93 47.18
C MET A 226 -29.16 7.37 46.63
N THR A 227 -30.38 7.90 46.49
CA THR A 227 -30.66 9.32 46.24
C THR A 227 -31.91 9.78 47.01
N GLU A 228 -31.96 9.54 48.32
CA GLU A 228 -32.94 10.17 49.23
C GLU A 228 -32.58 9.91 50.71
N ARG A 229 -31.77 10.80 51.30
CA ARG A 229 -31.91 11.28 52.70
C ARG A 229 -30.84 12.31 53.07
N THR A 230 -31.24 13.57 53.03
CA THR A 230 -30.61 14.67 53.78
C THR A 230 -31.22 14.71 55.19
N GLU A 231 -30.48 15.23 56.19
CA GLU A 231 -30.92 15.52 57.59
C GLU A 231 -31.24 14.27 58.47
N ARG A 232 -30.65 14.00 59.65
CA ARG A 232 -30.31 14.83 60.84
C ARG A 232 -29.54 13.99 61.90
N SER A 233 -28.98 14.68 62.92
CA SER A 233 -28.51 14.22 64.25
C SER A 233 -27.48 13.06 64.29
N GLU A 234 -26.21 13.30 64.65
CA GLU A 234 -25.69 13.51 66.03
C GLU A 234 -25.58 12.21 66.88
N GLY A 235 -24.41 11.99 67.50
CA GLY A 235 -24.30 11.14 68.70
C GLY A 235 -23.23 10.04 68.71
N HIS A 236 -22.25 10.22 69.61
CA HIS A 236 -21.53 9.18 70.39
C HIS A 236 -20.39 8.35 69.76
N GLU A 237 -19.17 8.76 70.16
CA GLU A 237 -18.10 7.97 70.79
C GLU A 237 -18.04 6.43 70.66
N GLY A 238 -16.91 5.95 70.11
CA GLY A 238 -15.97 5.10 70.84
C GLY A 238 -16.22 3.59 70.97
N ILE A 239 -15.23 2.77 70.57
CA ILE A 239 -14.56 1.74 71.39
C ILE A 239 -13.47 1.00 70.58
N ARG A 240 -12.39 0.58 71.26
CA ARG A 240 -11.28 -0.24 70.72
C ARG A 240 -11.62 -1.75 70.78
N GLY A 241 -11.04 -2.53 69.85
CA GLY A 241 -10.94 -4.00 69.97
C GLY A 241 -10.25 -4.62 68.76
N GLN A 242 -8.92 -4.57 68.65
CA GLN A 242 -7.99 -5.65 69.02
C GLN A 242 -8.17 -7.01 68.31
N LEU A 243 -7.17 -7.33 67.49
CA LEU A 243 -6.46 -8.62 67.40
C LEU A 243 -7.26 -9.90 67.09
N ARG A 244 -7.01 -10.42 65.88
CA ARG A 244 -6.50 -11.79 65.78
C ARG A 244 -5.41 -11.90 64.70
N LYS A 245 -4.18 -12.17 65.16
CA LYS A 245 -3.12 -12.72 64.30
C LYS A 245 -3.46 -14.18 64.01
N THR A 246 -3.27 -14.59 62.76
CA THR A 246 -2.83 -15.94 62.43
C THR A 246 -1.67 -15.78 61.46
N GLU A 247 -0.48 -16.20 61.90
CA GLU A 247 0.77 -16.09 61.17
C GLU A 247 1.06 -17.37 60.36
N ARG A 248 1.90 -17.21 59.33
CA ARG A 248 2.66 -18.24 58.60
C ARG A 248 1.90 -19.11 57.58
N GLY A 249 1.97 -18.63 56.34
CA GLY A 249 2.25 -19.45 55.16
C GLY A 249 3.16 -18.63 54.25
N GLU A 250 4.48 -18.77 54.40
CA GLU A 250 5.45 -18.12 53.49
C GLU A 250 5.47 -18.87 52.16
N SER A 251 4.80 -18.30 51.15
CA SER A 251 5.02 -18.63 49.75
C SER A 251 5.55 -17.37 49.06
N GLN A 252 6.82 -17.43 48.64
CA GLN A 252 7.33 -16.56 47.58
C GLN A 252 6.67 -16.94 46.24
N ASP A 253 6.79 -16.02 45.28
CA ASP A 253 6.11 -16.00 43.98
C ASP A 253 4.58 -15.82 43.99
N GLY A 254 4.20 -14.69 43.39
CA GLY A 254 2.85 -14.18 43.27
C GLY A 254 2.88 -12.93 42.39
N GLY A 255 3.37 -13.07 41.16
CA GLY A 255 3.45 -11.99 40.19
C GLY A 255 2.09 -11.32 40.01
N HIS A 256 2.09 -10.00 39.79
CA HIS A 256 0.87 -9.24 39.50
C HIS A 256 0.34 -9.60 38.11
N GLY A 257 -0.34 -10.74 38.01
CA GLY A 257 -1.13 -11.15 36.87
C GLY A 257 -2.38 -10.28 36.74
N GLY A 258 -2.21 -9.07 36.23
CA GLY A 258 -3.32 -8.38 35.58
C GLY A 258 -3.62 -9.14 34.29
N GLU A 259 -4.71 -9.92 34.26
CA GLU A 259 -5.11 -10.63 33.04
C GLU A 259 -5.27 -9.64 31.89
N SER A 260 -4.46 -9.83 30.85
CA SER A 260 -4.53 -9.05 29.61
C SER A 260 -5.90 -9.26 28.96
N VAL A 261 -6.72 -8.21 28.94
CA VAL A 261 -8.06 -8.23 28.35
C VAL A 261 -7.98 -8.64 26.87
N SER A 262 -8.69 -9.70 26.48
CA SER A 262 -8.56 -10.27 25.13
C SER A 262 -8.89 -9.26 24.02
N PRO A 263 -8.34 -9.42 22.81
CA PRO A 263 -8.68 -8.58 21.66
C PRO A 263 -10.18 -8.57 21.34
N GLU A 264 -10.90 -9.69 21.57
CA GLU A 264 -12.35 -9.75 21.33
C GLU A 264 -13.13 -8.87 22.32
N ARG A 265 -12.78 -8.91 23.61
CA ARG A 265 -13.40 -8.06 24.65
C ARG A 265 -13.20 -6.57 24.33
N HIS A 266 -12.05 -6.19 23.79
CA HIS A 266 -11.77 -4.83 23.33
C HIS A 266 -12.60 -4.41 22.10
N ALA A 267 -12.82 -5.31 21.14
CA ALA A 267 -13.65 -5.05 19.97
C ALA A 267 -15.13 -4.87 20.35
N GLU A 268 -15.64 -5.73 21.24
CA GLU A 268 -17.01 -5.68 21.75
C GLU A 268 -17.28 -4.42 22.60
N LEU A 269 -16.31 -4.00 23.42
CA LEU A 269 -16.37 -2.71 24.12
C LEU A 269 -16.51 -1.55 23.14
N LEU A 270 -15.72 -1.53 22.06
CA LEU A 270 -15.79 -0.46 21.05
C LEU A 270 -17.14 -0.47 20.31
N HIS A 271 -17.68 -1.64 19.98
CA HIS A 271 -19.02 -1.78 19.40
C HIS A 271 -20.09 -1.17 20.31
N ARG A 272 -20.07 -1.49 21.60
CA ARG A 272 -21.05 -0.96 22.56
C ARG A 272 -20.87 0.54 22.81
N ALA A 273 -19.63 1.03 22.84
CA ALA A 273 -19.34 2.46 22.92
C ALA A 273 -19.90 3.24 21.73
N ALA A 274 -19.78 2.68 20.52
CA ALA A 274 -20.41 3.24 19.32
C ALA A 274 -21.93 3.38 19.49
N ARG A 275 -22.62 2.35 20.01
CA ARG A 275 -24.07 2.42 20.29
C ARG A 275 -24.46 3.48 21.32
N VAL A 276 -23.65 3.68 22.36
CA VAL A 276 -23.88 4.75 23.35
C VAL A 276 -23.79 6.13 22.68
N LEU A 277 -22.80 6.34 21.81
CA LEU A 277 -22.65 7.61 21.09
C LEU A 277 -23.73 7.82 20.03
N GLU A 278 -24.13 6.77 19.30
CA GLU A 278 -25.25 6.82 18.33
C GLU A 278 -26.56 7.32 18.95
N GLY A 279 -26.81 7.02 20.23
CA GLY A 279 -27.98 7.50 20.97
C GLY A 279 -27.89 8.95 21.47
N LEU A 280 -26.75 9.62 21.31
CA LEU A 280 -26.47 10.97 21.85
C LEU A 280 -26.11 12.00 20.78
N VAL A 281 -25.64 11.56 19.61
CA VAL A 281 -25.37 12.42 18.45
C VAL A 281 -26.65 12.97 17.82
N ARG A 282 -26.56 14.14 17.18
CA ARG A 282 -27.67 14.72 16.40
C ARG A 282 -27.68 14.11 14.99
N PRO A 283 -28.78 14.21 14.23
CA PRO A 283 -28.84 13.68 12.86
C PRO A 283 -27.78 14.23 11.89
N GLU A 284 -27.25 15.42 12.17
CA GLU A 284 -26.22 16.10 11.37
C GLU A 284 -24.77 15.80 11.84
N ASP A 285 -24.62 15.14 12.99
CA ASP A 285 -23.33 14.74 13.54
C ASP A 285 -22.95 13.37 12.95
N LEU A 286 -21.68 13.19 12.56
CA LEU A 286 -21.21 11.92 11.99
C LEU A 286 -20.28 11.18 12.96
N LEU A 287 -20.38 9.86 12.96
CA LEU A 287 -19.56 8.95 13.76
C LEU A 287 -18.70 8.07 12.86
N GLY A 288 -17.41 7.94 13.20
CA GLY A 288 -16.48 7.05 12.49
C GLY A 288 -15.53 6.34 13.43
N ARG A 289 -15.13 5.11 13.09
CA ARG A 289 -14.00 4.45 13.74
C ARG A 289 -12.71 5.03 13.17
N VAL A 290 -11.98 5.78 14.00
CA VAL A 290 -10.75 6.46 13.58
C VAL A 290 -9.49 5.76 14.04
N GLY A 291 -9.57 4.82 14.99
CA GLY A 291 -8.43 4.01 15.43
C GLY A 291 -8.85 2.68 16.06
N PRO A 292 -7.89 1.85 16.51
CA PRO A 292 -8.17 0.52 17.05
C PRO A 292 -9.23 0.52 18.16
N HIS A 293 -9.22 1.52 19.04
CA HIS A 293 -10.23 1.73 20.10
C HIS A 293 -10.68 3.21 20.18
N GLU A 294 -10.77 3.86 19.02
CA GLU A 294 -11.04 5.30 18.92
C GLU A 294 -12.21 5.61 17.98
N ILE A 295 -13.12 6.46 18.47
CA ILE A 295 -14.31 6.92 17.76
C ILE A 295 -14.17 8.42 17.51
N GLY A 296 -14.21 8.81 16.25
CA GLY A 296 -14.33 10.19 15.81
C GLY A 296 -15.80 10.63 15.80
N VAL A 297 -16.06 11.85 16.27
CA VAL A 297 -17.36 12.52 16.17
C VAL A 297 -17.19 13.87 15.50
N LEU A 298 -17.84 14.06 14.35
CA LEU A 298 -17.80 15.30 13.57
C LEU A 298 -19.02 16.16 13.89
N LEU A 299 -18.80 17.25 14.63
CA LEU A 299 -19.82 18.21 15.06
C LEU A 299 -19.91 19.37 14.06
N SER A 300 -20.66 19.16 12.98
CA SER A 300 -20.81 20.12 11.88
C SER A 300 -21.77 21.28 12.22
N GLY A 301 -21.38 22.51 11.87
CA GLY A 301 -22.24 23.70 12.03
C GLY A 301 -22.49 24.14 13.48
N VAL A 302 -21.68 23.66 14.42
CA VAL A 302 -21.87 23.87 15.87
C VAL A 302 -21.04 25.04 16.38
N SER A 303 -21.61 25.85 17.28
CA SER A 303 -20.82 26.86 18.00
C SER A 303 -19.85 26.18 18.98
N TRP A 304 -18.67 26.77 19.18
CA TRP A 304 -17.63 26.19 20.04
C TRP A 304 -18.13 25.86 21.46
N THR A 305 -18.98 26.71 22.03
CA THR A 305 -19.59 26.52 23.35
C THR A 305 -20.52 25.29 23.39
N LEU A 306 -21.30 25.05 22.34
CA LEU A 306 -22.19 23.90 22.25
C LEU A 306 -21.40 22.61 21.96
N ALA A 307 -20.40 22.67 21.07
CA ALA A 307 -19.51 21.54 20.79
C ALA A 307 -18.78 21.06 22.06
N ARG A 308 -18.28 21.98 22.89
CA ARG A 308 -17.67 21.65 24.20
C ARG A 308 -18.65 20.96 25.16
N ARG A 309 -19.90 21.46 25.25
CA ARG A 309 -20.94 20.82 26.09
C ARG A 309 -21.29 19.42 25.59
N GLN A 310 -21.43 19.24 24.28
CA GLN A 310 -21.81 17.96 23.68
C GLN A 310 -20.68 16.92 23.83
N ALA A 311 -19.42 17.31 23.60
CA ALA A 311 -18.26 16.47 23.85
C ALA A 311 -18.13 16.04 25.34
N GLN A 312 -18.41 16.96 26.27
CA GLN A 312 -18.42 16.66 27.71
C GLN A 312 -19.47 15.57 28.03
N LEU A 313 -20.70 15.73 27.52
CA LEU A 313 -21.79 14.75 27.69
C LEU A 313 -21.43 13.37 27.11
N PHE A 314 -20.78 13.32 25.95
CA PHE A 314 -20.34 12.04 25.34
C PHE A 314 -19.34 11.29 26.23
N VAL A 315 -18.32 11.97 26.75
CA VAL A 315 -17.30 11.35 27.61
C VAL A 315 -17.90 10.93 28.95
N GLU A 316 -18.77 11.75 29.54
CA GLU A 316 -19.46 11.43 30.80
C GLU A 316 -20.41 10.23 30.64
N ALA A 317 -21.18 10.17 29.55
CA ALA A 317 -22.06 9.05 29.25
C ALA A 317 -21.28 7.74 29.09
N LEU A 318 -20.16 7.75 28.33
CA LEU A 318 -19.31 6.57 28.16
C LEU A 318 -18.67 6.10 29.48
N ARG A 319 -18.22 7.02 30.34
CA ARG A 319 -17.65 6.67 31.67
C ARG A 319 -18.71 6.15 32.65
N ALA A 320 -19.96 6.62 32.53
CA ALA A 320 -21.06 6.21 33.40
C ALA A 320 -21.74 4.91 32.95
N HIS A 321 -21.60 4.51 31.67
CA HIS A 321 -22.28 3.35 31.11
C HIS A 321 -21.68 2.02 31.62
N PRO A 322 -22.49 1.09 32.16
CA PRO A 322 -22.05 -0.25 32.47
C PRO A 322 -21.99 -1.11 31.20
N PHE A 323 -20.80 -1.51 30.78
CA PHE A 323 -20.62 -2.36 29.61
C PHE A 323 -20.76 -3.84 30.01
N VAL A 324 -21.87 -4.45 29.60
CA VAL A 324 -22.14 -5.88 29.78
C VAL A 324 -21.55 -6.64 28.59
N LEU A 325 -20.44 -7.34 28.78
CA LEU A 325 -19.92 -8.32 27.83
C LEU A 325 -20.61 -9.69 28.05
N PRO A 326 -20.41 -10.70 27.18
CA PRO A 326 -21.01 -12.03 27.37
C PRO A 326 -20.69 -12.64 28.74
N ASP A 327 -19.44 -12.52 29.17
CA ASP A 327 -18.76 -13.18 30.28
C ASP A 327 -18.40 -12.25 31.47
N ALA A 328 -18.42 -10.93 31.28
CA ALA A 328 -17.99 -9.97 32.28
C ALA A 328 -18.84 -8.68 32.29
N TRP A 329 -18.90 -8.01 33.44
CA TRP A 329 -19.33 -6.61 33.52
C TRP A 329 -18.09 -5.73 33.73
N LEU A 330 -17.97 -4.67 32.93
CA LEU A 330 -16.87 -3.71 33.05
C LEU A 330 -17.38 -2.27 32.97
N ARG A 331 -16.65 -1.37 33.63
CA ARG A 331 -16.70 0.07 33.36
C ARG A 331 -15.60 0.42 32.37
N ALA A 332 -15.73 1.56 31.71
CA ALA A 332 -14.70 2.05 30.81
C ALA A 332 -14.15 3.39 31.30
N ARG A 333 -12.85 3.59 31.10
CA ARG A 333 -12.26 4.94 31.07
C ARG A 333 -12.36 5.46 29.64
N ALA A 334 -12.73 6.72 29.50
CA ALA A 334 -12.77 7.41 28.21
C ALA A 334 -12.06 8.76 28.32
N TRP A 335 -11.26 9.11 27.33
CA TRP A 335 -10.63 10.42 27.19
C TRP A 335 -10.90 10.94 25.80
N ALA A 336 -11.06 12.25 25.65
CA ALA A 336 -11.32 12.85 24.35
C ALA A 336 -10.61 14.17 24.12
N GLY A 337 -10.28 14.42 22.86
CA GLY A 337 -9.69 15.66 22.38
C GLY A 337 -10.65 16.31 21.40
N LEU A 338 -10.98 17.57 21.63
CA LEU A 338 -11.97 18.32 20.84
C LEU A 338 -11.29 19.49 20.13
N VAL A 339 -11.14 19.40 18.81
CA VAL A 339 -10.50 20.42 17.98
C VAL A 339 -11.55 21.26 17.28
N ARG A 340 -11.47 22.58 17.44
CA ARG A 340 -12.28 23.51 16.65
C ARG A 340 -11.66 23.70 15.26
N PHE A 341 -12.50 23.72 14.22
CA PHE A 341 -12.09 24.12 12.87
C PHE A 341 -12.99 25.21 12.29
N GLN A 342 -12.45 25.96 11.32
CA GLN A 342 -13.13 27.05 10.63
C GLN A 342 -12.85 26.97 9.12
N PRO A 343 -13.71 27.54 8.26
CA PRO A 343 -13.47 27.60 6.82
C PRO A 343 -12.17 28.34 6.51
N GLY A 344 -11.38 27.80 5.57
CA GLY A 344 -10.11 28.41 5.16
C GLY A 344 -8.94 28.22 6.13
N ALA A 345 -9.08 27.34 7.14
CA ALA A 345 -7.92 26.87 7.89
C ALA A 345 -6.96 26.07 6.99
N GLU A 346 -5.65 26.20 7.21
CA GLU A 346 -4.62 25.42 6.51
C GLU A 346 -4.65 23.92 6.89
N ALA A 347 -5.19 23.59 8.08
CA ALA A 347 -5.26 22.23 8.59
C ALA A 347 -6.35 21.39 7.92
N GLY A 348 -5.97 20.29 7.29
CA GLY A 348 -6.88 19.32 6.67
C GLY A 348 -7.47 18.30 7.67
N SER A 349 -8.32 17.39 7.21
CA SER A 349 -8.93 16.34 8.05
C SER A 349 -7.91 15.51 8.86
N HIS A 350 -6.78 15.17 8.24
CA HIS A 350 -5.68 14.44 8.88
C HIS A 350 -5.09 15.21 10.06
N ASP A 351 -4.81 16.50 9.88
CA ASP A 351 -4.26 17.36 10.93
C ASP A 351 -5.20 17.51 12.13
N LEU A 352 -6.50 17.66 11.87
CA LEU A 352 -7.49 17.77 12.93
C LEU A 352 -7.65 16.46 13.72
N LEU A 353 -7.54 15.31 13.05
CA LEU A 353 -7.55 14.00 13.72
C LEU A 353 -6.33 13.87 14.65
N ILE A 354 -5.15 14.34 14.23
CA ILE A 354 -3.93 14.35 15.03
C ILE A 354 -4.04 15.26 16.24
N ASP A 355 -4.50 16.50 16.03
CA ASP A 355 -4.67 17.49 17.10
C ASP A 355 -5.65 16.96 18.18
N ALA A 356 -6.69 16.24 17.75
CA ALA A 356 -7.66 15.60 18.63
C ALA A 356 -7.09 14.37 19.34
N GLU A 357 -6.23 13.61 18.67
CA GLU A 357 -5.55 12.45 19.24
C GLU A 357 -4.57 12.87 20.35
N HIS A 358 -3.68 13.82 20.06
CA HIS A 358 -2.75 14.40 21.01
C HIS A 358 -3.47 15.01 22.23
N ALA A 359 -4.57 15.72 21.99
CA ALA A 359 -5.36 16.31 23.06
C ALA A 359 -5.95 15.25 24.03
N TRP A 360 -6.48 14.12 23.56
CA TRP A 360 -6.96 13.09 24.49
C TRP A 360 -5.81 12.42 25.25
N ARG A 361 -4.63 12.27 24.65
CA ARG A 361 -3.42 11.71 25.30
C ARG A 361 -2.90 12.60 26.42
N GLN A 362 -2.75 13.90 26.16
CA GLN A 362 -2.45 14.89 27.20
C GLN A 362 -3.53 14.89 28.31
N GLY A 363 -4.79 14.67 27.92
CA GLY A 363 -5.90 14.45 28.84
C GLY A 363 -5.70 13.23 29.74
N ARG A 364 -5.25 12.10 29.16
CA ARG A 364 -4.95 10.85 29.89
C ARG A 364 -3.88 11.06 30.96
N GLU A 365 -2.77 11.71 30.62
CA GLU A 365 -1.65 11.99 31.54
C GLU A 365 -2.05 12.93 32.70
N THR A 366 -2.93 13.90 32.42
CA THR A 366 -3.40 14.87 33.40
C THR A 366 -4.72 14.47 34.08
N ASP A 367 -5.18 13.23 33.86
CA ASP A 367 -6.50 12.65 34.20
C ASP A 367 -7.71 13.54 33.85
N ARG A 368 -7.57 14.40 32.84
CA ARG A 368 -8.64 15.25 32.30
C ARG A 368 -9.48 14.46 31.29
N PRO A 369 -10.80 14.29 31.49
CA PRO A 369 -11.64 13.53 30.58
C PRO A 369 -11.75 14.11 29.17
N LEU A 370 -11.68 15.44 29.05
CA LEU A 370 -11.83 16.18 27.81
C LEU A 370 -10.79 17.30 27.72
N THR A 371 -10.02 17.31 26.64
CA THR A 371 -9.03 18.35 26.34
C THR A 371 -9.50 19.16 25.12
N PRO A 372 -9.93 20.41 25.31
CA PRO A 372 -10.37 21.27 24.21
C PRO A 372 -9.19 22.00 23.56
N VAL A 373 -9.10 21.92 22.23
CA VAL A 373 -8.14 22.59 21.35
C VAL A 373 -8.88 23.70 20.58
N PRO A 374 -8.76 24.99 20.99
CA PRO A 374 -9.62 26.07 20.47
C PRO A 374 -9.34 26.51 19.03
N GLN A 375 -8.23 26.07 18.47
CA GLN A 375 -7.76 26.31 17.10
C GLN A 375 -6.78 25.17 16.72
N PRO A 376 -6.70 24.75 15.45
CA PRO A 376 -5.76 23.70 15.05
C PRO A 376 -4.31 24.09 15.36
N VAL A 377 -3.46 23.10 15.64
CA VAL A 377 -2.04 23.32 15.92
C VAL A 377 -1.36 23.74 14.60
N PRO A 378 -0.50 24.78 14.60
CA PRO A 378 0.26 25.16 13.41
C PRO A 378 1.15 24.00 12.92
N ALA A 379 1.30 23.84 11.60
CA ALA A 379 2.04 22.71 11.01
C ALA A 379 3.47 22.56 11.54
N ARG A 380 4.18 23.68 11.77
CA ARG A 380 5.52 23.72 12.38
C ARG A 380 5.56 23.19 13.82
N ASP A 381 4.49 23.40 14.59
CA ASP A 381 4.43 23.08 16.01
C ASP A 381 3.97 21.62 16.20
N ARG A 382 3.26 21.06 15.21
CA ARG A 382 2.93 19.64 15.16
C ARG A 382 4.16 18.73 15.01
N GLN A 383 5.33 19.18 14.50
CA GLN A 383 6.55 18.35 14.38
C GLN A 383 6.99 17.68 15.70
N GLY A 384 6.75 18.32 16.86
CA GLY A 384 6.92 17.65 18.16
C GLY A 384 5.87 16.56 18.40
N THR A 385 4.60 16.91 18.20
CA THR A 385 3.45 15.99 18.30
C THR A 385 3.51 14.78 17.35
N TYR A 386 4.11 14.90 16.16
CA TYR A 386 4.37 13.76 15.26
C TYR A 386 5.38 12.78 15.90
N ARG A 387 6.45 13.28 16.54
CA ARG A 387 7.43 12.46 17.26
C ARG A 387 6.87 11.79 18.51
N ASP A 388 6.02 12.49 19.26
CA ASP A 388 5.28 11.89 20.38
C ASP A 388 4.27 10.85 19.86
N ARG A 389 3.65 11.08 18.69
CA ARG A 389 2.75 10.12 18.04
C ARG A 389 3.47 8.86 17.59
N VAL A 390 4.67 8.97 17.01
CA VAL A 390 5.62 7.87 16.78
C VAL A 390 5.85 7.12 18.11
N ALA A 391 6.34 7.81 19.14
CA ALA A 391 6.71 7.17 20.41
C ALA A 391 5.56 6.43 21.11
N ASP A 392 4.33 6.93 21.04
CA ASP A 392 3.13 6.33 21.67
C ASP A 392 2.42 5.29 20.79
N ALA A 393 2.24 5.55 19.48
CA ALA A 393 1.59 4.59 18.58
C ALA A 393 2.45 3.35 18.39
N LEU A 394 3.77 3.55 18.43
CA LEU A 394 4.78 2.50 18.35
C LEU A 394 5.17 2.00 19.74
N GLY A 395 4.98 2.79 20.80
CA GLY A 395 5.00 2.39 22.22
C GLY A 395 6.32 1.78 22.73
N THR A 396 6.93 2.37 23.77
CA THR A 396 7.83 1.66 24.71
C THR A 396 8.89 0.73 24.09
N ASP A 397 9.90 1.26 23.39
CA ASP A 397 11.04 0.49 22.84
C ASP A 397 10.67 -0.73 21.95
N ARG A 398 9.41 -0.83 21.48
CA ARG A 398 8.95 -1.96 20.66
C ARG A 398 9.54 -1.96 19.25
N PHE A 399 10.17 -0.88 18.83
CA PHE A 399 10.89 -0.79 17.56
C PHE A 399 12.39 -0.99 17.78
N SER A 400 12.96 -1.96 17.07
CA SER A 400 14.39 -2.20 17.02
C SER A 400 14.85 -2.38 15.58
N LEU A 401 16.13 -2.08 15.32
CA LEU A 401 16.74 -2.35 14.02
C LEU A 401 17.63 -3.58 14.14
N VAL A 402 17.49 -4.49 13.18
CA VAL A 402 18.47 -5.53 12.90
C VAL A 402 19.13 -5.23 11.56
N ALA A 403 20.38 -5.63 11.42
CA ALA A 403 21.19 -5.40 10.24
C ALA A 403 21.46 -6.72 9.53
N GLN A 404 21.25 -6.78 8.21
CA GLN A 404 21.63 -7.93 7.39
C GLN A 404 22.83 -7.57 6.49
N PRO A 405 23.90 -8.38 6.46
CA PRO A 405 25.08 -8.07 5.64
C PRO A 405 24.82 -8.28 4.15
N ILE A 406 25.27 -7.31 3.36
CA ILE A 406 25.41 -7.39 1.90
C ILE A 406 26.90 -7.59 1.61
N VAL A 407 27.25 -8.67 0.90
CA VAL A 407 28.64 -9.13 0.69
C VAL A 407 29.07 -8.91 -0.76
N GLU A 408 30.22 -8.26 -0.96
CA GLU A 408 30.84 -8.12 -2.29
C GLU A 408 31.42 -9.45 -2.76
N LEU A 409 31.02 -9.90 -3.94
CA LEU A 409 31.40 -11.20 -4.48
C LEU A 409 32.89 -11.29 -4.85
N GLN A 410 33.53 -10.17 -5.19
CA GLN A 410 34.94 -10.11 -5.57
C GLN A 410 35.87 -10.30 -4.35
N SER A 411 35.77 -9.43 -3.33
CA SER A 411 36.60 -9.53 -2.12
C SER A 411 36.11 -10.57 -1.10
N ASN A 412 34.84 -10.97 -1.18
CA ASN A 412 34.16 -11.79 -0.17
C ASN A 412 34.20 -11.14 1.24
N ALA A 413 34.08 -9.81 1.27
CA ALA A 413 33.91 -9.00 2.47
C ALA A 413 32.50 -8.41 2.54
N VAL A 414 32.04 -8.07 3.74
CA VAL A 414 30.80 -7.31 3.91
C VAL A 414 31.07 -5.88 3.41
N ALA A 415 30.26 -5.42 2.46
CA ALA A 415 30.37 -4.09 1.88
C ALA A 415 29.48 -3.06 2.60
N ARG A 416 28.30 -3.51 3.04
CA ARG A 416 27.26 -2.70 3.69
C ARG A 416 26.28 -3.59 4.46
N TYR A 417 25.41 -2.97 5.24
CA TYR A 417 24.35 -3.64 5.99
C TYR A 417 22.99 -3.00 5.68
N GLU A 418 22.01 -3.81 5.29
CA GLU A 418 20.62 -3.35 5.19
C GLU A 418 19.98 -3.32 6.58
N LEU A 419 19.37 -2.18 6.94
CA LEU A 419 18.66 -1.99 8.19
C LEU A 419 17.20 -2.40 8.03
N LEU A 420 16.80 -3.41 8.79
CA LEU A 420 15.47 -4.00 8.77
C LEU A 420 14.75 -3.69 10.09
N LEU A 421 13.57 -3.09 9.98
CA LEU A 421 12.71 -2.83 11.13
C LEU A 421 12.24 -4.15 11.78
N ARG A 422 12.24 -4.19 13.11
CA ARG A 422 11.60 -5.22 13.92
C ARG A 422 10.65 -4.56 14.90
N VAL A 423 9.48 -5.18 15.02
CA VAL A 423 8.39 -4.68 15.86
C VAL A 423 8.09 -5.73 16.93
N LEU A 424 7.90 -5.26 18.16
CA LEU A 424 7.35 -6.04 19.25
C LEU A 424 5.86 -5.72 19.45
N ASP A 425 5.08 -6.72 19.82
CA ASP A 425 3.67 -6.55 20.20
C ASP A 425 3.51 -5.94 21.61
N GLU A 426 2.27 -5.71 22.04
CA GLU A 426 1.96 -5.14 23.37
C GLU A 426 2.37 -6.04 24.54
N THR A 427 2.72 -7.31 24.30
CA THR A 427 3.23 -8.27 25.29
C THR A 427 4.75 -8.46 25.22
N GLY A 428 5.43 -7.78 24.29
CA GLY A 428 6.87 -7.91 24.05
C GLY A 428 7.27 -9.06 23.13
N GLY A 429 6.31 -9.76 22.51
CA GLY A 429 6.55 -10.80 21.50
C GLY A 429 6.85 -10.22 20.11
N PRO A 430 7.39 -11.00 19.16
CA PRO A 430 7.71 -10.51 17.82
C PRO A 430 6.46 -10.33 16.95
N GLN A 431 6.23 -9.11 16.45
CA GLN A 431 5.17 -8.76 15.52
C GLN A 431 5.72 -8.64 14.08
N SER A 432 4.91 -9.01 13.08
CA SER A 432 5.28 -8.87 11.66
C SER A 432 5.44 -7.40 11.27
N PRO A 433 6.63 -6.94 10.83
CA PRO A 433 6.83 -5.56 10.40
C PRO A 433 5.97 -5.21 9.19
N ILE A 434 5.76 -6.14 8.25
CA ILE A 434 4.93 -5.94 7.05
C ILE A 434 3.51 -5.55 7.44
N GLN A 435 2.87 -6.29 8.37
CA GLN A 435 1.52 -5.99 8.82
C GLN A 435 1.39 -4.62 9.53
N VAL A 436 2.48 -4.19 10.19
CA VAL A 436 2.56 -2.88 10.85
C VAL A 436 2.74 -1.78 9.82
N LEU A 437 3.64 -1.95 8.84
CA LEU A 437 3.87 -1.01 7.75
C LEU A 437 2.63 -0.86 6.85
N ASP A 438 2.03 -1.96 6.40
CA ASP A 438 0.73 -1.99 5.70
C ASP A 438 -0.34 -1.17 6.43
N THR A 439 -0.36 -1.27 7.76
CA THR A 439 -1.31 -0.54 8.61
C THR A 439 -0.91 0.93 8.75
N ALA A 440 0.38 1.23 8.88
CA ALA A 440 0.91 2.58 8.93
C ALA A 440 0.68 3.33 7.61
N GLU A 441 0.84 2.70 6.45
CA GLU A 441 0.52 3.28 5.14
C GLU A 441 -0.96 3.66 5.03
N ARG A 442 -1.87 2.78 5.47
CA ARG A 442 -3.31 3.05 5.55
C ARG A 442 -3.68 4.14 6.55
N LEU A 443 -2.86 4.35 7.58
CA LEU A 443 -3.08 5.34 8.64
C LEU A 443 -2.36 6.69 8.41
N ASP A 444 -1.53 6.78 7.36
CA ASP A 444 -0.60 7.90 7.11
C ASP A 444 0.43 8.10 8.25
N ALA A 445 0.90 6.98 8.80
CA ALA A 445 1.93 6.89 9.81
C ALA A 445 3.22 6.24 9.28
N VAL A 446 3.31 5.89 7.99
CA VAL A 446 4.53 5.31 7.41
C VAL A 446 5.67 6.33 7.31
N TYR A 447 5.36 7.61 6.99
CA TYR A 447 6.33 8.72 7.00
C TYR A 447 7.02 8.86 8.36
N ASP A 448 6.21 8.78 9.40
CA ASP A 448 6.59 8.86 10.81
C ASP A 448 7.53 7.69 11.22
N ILE A 449 7.28 6.48 10.69
CA ILE A 449 8.14 5.30 10.89
C ILE A 449 9.45 5.45 10.10
N ASP A 450 9.40 5.80 8.82
CA ASP A 450 10.58 5.95 7.97
C ASP A 450 11.52 7.01 8.54
N LEU A 451 10.98 8.15 9.01
CA LEU A 451 11.78 9.20 9.66
C LEU A 451 12.44 8.71 10.97
N TRP A 452 11.77 7.86 11.75
CA TRP A 452 12.36 7.23 12.94
C TRP A 452 13.51 6.28 12.57
N VAL A 453 13.33 5.46 11.52
CA VAL A 453 14.38 4.57 11.01
C VAL A 453 15.58 5.37 10.50
N VAL A 454 15.34 6.45 9.75
CA VAL A 454 16.39 7.36 9.26
C VAL A 454 17.12 8.03 10.42
N GLU A 455 16.43 8.61 11.41
CA GLU A 455 17.10 9.24 12.55
C GLU A 455 17.93 8.23 13.37
N ARG A 456 17.44 6.99 13.55
CA ARG A 456 18.22 5.94 14.23
C ARG A 456 19.40 5.44 13.41
N ALA A 457 19.27 5.36 12.08
CA ALA A 457 20.38 5.02 11.18
C ALA A 457 21.47 6.09 11.16
N MET A 458 21.08 7.38 11.20
CA MET A 458 22.02 8.51 11.29
C MET A 458 22.82 8.49 12.59
N GLN A 459 22.17 8.19 13.73
CA GLN A 459 22.87 7.98 15.00
C GLN A 459 23.88 6.82 14.91
N LEU A 460 23.45 5.68 14.36
CA LEU A 460 24.32 4.52 14.19
C LEU A 460 25.51 4.81 13.27
N ALA A 461 25.32 5.52 12.16
CA ALA A 461 26.40 5.91 11.25
C ALA A 461 27.44 6.84 11.91
N ALA A 462 26.99 7.76 12.76
CA ALA A 462 27.87 8.64 13.54
C ALA A 462 28.65 7.90 14.63
N GLU A 463 28.03 6.89 15.27
CA GLU A 463 28.68 6.03 16.27
C GLU A 463 29.62 4.98 15.64
N ARG A 464 29.33 4.53 14.42
CA ARG A 464 29.99 3.44 13.70
C ARG A 464 30.42 3.87 12.29
N THR A 465 31.47 4.69 12.24
CA THR A 465 32.09 5.15 10.99
C THR A 465 32.74 4.04 10.15
N ASP A 466 32.79 2.80 10.66
CA ASP A 466 33.24 1.60 9.97
C ASP A 466 32.13 0.85 9.21
N LEU A 467 30.87 1.30 9.32
CA LEU A 467 29.71 0.66 8.70
C LEU A 467 29.14 1.52 7.57
N ASN A 468 28.82 0.87 6.44
CA ASN A 468 27.92 1.42 5.44
C ASN A 468 26.51 0.85 5.70
N LEU A 469 25.51 1.71 5.75
CA LEU A 469 24.14 1.40 6.16
C LEU A 469 23.17 1.70 5.01
N GLN A 470 22.30 0.74 4.73
CA GLN A 470 21.28 0.84 3.69
C GLN A 470 19.89 0.89 4.34
N ILE A 471 19.07 1.86 3.92
CA ILE A 471 17.85 2.30 4.61
C ILE A 471 16.67 2.27 3.65
N ASN A 472 15.71 1.39 3.93
CA ASN A 472 14.42 1.33 3.23
C ASN A 472 13.55 2.56 3.48
N LEU A 473 12.91 3.07 2.42
CA LEU A 473 11.94 4.17 2.45
C LEU A 473 10.67 3.81 1.68
N SER A 474 9.50 4.08 2.26
CA SER A 474 8.24 3.92 1.55
C SER A 474 8.05 4.96 0.45
N GLY A 475 7.32 4.60 -0.61
CA GLY A 475 7.01 5.51 -1.71
C GLY A 475 6.15 6.73 -1.32
N ARG A 476 5.53 6.69 -0.15
CA ARG A 476 4.82 7.83 0.44
C ARG A 476 5.80 8.85 1.03
N SER A 477 6.84 8.39 1.72
CA SER A 477 7.88 9.25 2.30
C SER A 477 8.79 9.87 1.25
N VAL A 478 9.16 9.09 0.23
CA VAL A 478 9.93 9.56 -0.94
C VAL A 478 9.15 10.62 -1.74
N GLY A 479 7.82 10.56 -1.70
CA GLY A 479 6.93 11.56 -2.31
C GLY A 479 6.74 12.83 -1.46
N ASP A 480 7.26 12.90 -0.24
CA ASP A 480 7.07 14.02 0.68
C ASP A 480 8.32 14.92 0.75
N PRO A 481 8.25 16.19 0.31
CA PRO A 481 9.39 17.12 0.34
C PRO A 481 10.00 17.35 1.73
N ARG A 482 9.28 17.05 2.82
CA ARG A 482 9.79 17.16 4.19
C ARG A 482 10.92 16.16 4.45
N LEU A 483 10.85 14.95 3.90
CA LEU A 483 11.86 13.91 4.13
C LEU A 483 13.26 14.38 3.72
N THR A 484 13.37 14.98 2.53
CA THR A 484 14.63 15.52 1.99
C THR A 484 15.26 16.55 2.92
N ALA A 485 14.46 17.44 3.50
CA ALA A 485 14.92 18.47 4.43
C ALA A 485 15.35 17.88 5.78
N GLU A 486 14.62 16.88 6.29
CA GLU A 486 15.01 16.17 7.52
C GLU A 486 16.31 15.38 7.32
N VAL A 487 16.49 14.65 6.20
CA VAL A 487 17.76 13.95 5.88
C VAL A 487 18.95 14.92 5.87
N GLU A 488 18.84 16.06 5.18
CA GLU A 488 19.90 17.08 5.16
C GLU A 488 20.16 17.66 6.57
N GLY A 489 19.11 17.85 7.38
CA GLY A 489 19.22 18.30 8.76
C GLY A 489 19.88 17.29 9.69
N LEU A 490 19.57 16.00 9.54
CA LEU A 490 20.08 14.90 10.35
C LEU A 490 21.56 14.61 10.06
N ILE A 491 21.97 14.59 8.79
CA ILE A 491 23.38 14.46 8.38
C ILE A 491 24.23 15.56 9.06
N LYS A 492 23.77 16.81 9.00
CA LYS A 492 24.45 17.95 9.64
C LYS A 492 24.43 17.88 11.16
N ARG A 493 23.31 17.47 11.77
CA ARG A 493 23.15 17.36 13.23
C ARG A 493 24.09 16.32 13.82
N TYR A 494 24.19 15.15 13.20
CA TYR A 494 24.97 14.02 13.69
C TYR A 494 26.39 13.95 13.10
N SER A 495 26.74 14.84 12.16
CA SER A 495 28.05 14.86 11.47
C SER A 495 28.40 13.54 10.78
N VAL A 496 27.40 12.89 10.19
CA VAL A 496 27.53 11.61 9.46
C VAL A 496 28.27 11.83 8.15
N ASN A 497 29.16 10.90 7.74
CA ASN A 497 29.67 10.88 6.38
C ASN A 497 28.56 10.39 5.43
N PRO A 498 28.08 11.21 4.47
CA PRO A 498 26.98 10.84 3.58
C PRO A 498 27.23 9.57 2.76
N GLU A 499 28.50 9.31 2.41
CA GLU A 499 28.93 8.12 1.64
C GLU A 499 28.67 6.79 2.38
N GLN A 500 28.47 6.83 3.70
CA GLN A 500 28.08 5.64 4.47
C GLN A 500 26.62 5.25 4.26
N LEU A 501 25.80 6.10 3.63
CA LEU A 501 24.36 5.95 3.57
C LEU A 501 23.89 5.61 2.15
N THR A 502 23.14 4.52 2.05
CA THR A 502 22.39 4.17 0.84
C THR A 502 20.90 4.25 1.16
N PHE A 503 20.15 5.10 0.47
CA PHE A 503 18.69 5.09 0.57
C PHE A 503 18.12 4.11 -0.43
N GLU A 504 17.06 3.41 -0.05
CA GLU A 504 16.49 2.31 -0.82
C GLU A 504 15.00 2.54 -1.04
N ILE A 505 14.58 2.40 -2.31
CA ILE A 505 13.21 2.64 -2.76
C ILE A 505 12.80 1.49 -3.70
N THR A 506 11.57 0.99 -3.58
CA THR A 506 11.07 -0.08 -4.45
C THR A 506 10.71 0.44 -5.85
N GLU A 507 10.68 -0.43 -6.88
CA GLU A 507 10.18 0.00 -8.21
C GLU A 507 8.74 0.54 -8.14
N THR A 508 7.90 -0.03 -7.28
CA THR A 508 6.50 0.39 -7.12
C THR A 508 6.35 1.78 -6.52
N ALA A 509 7.26 2.20 -5.63
CA ALA A 509 7.31 3.56 -5.08
C ALA A 509 7.45 4.67 -6.14
N LEU A 510 8.05 4.34 -7.30
CA LEU A 510 8.24 5.27 -8.42
C LEU A 510 6.96 5.47 -9.27
N ILE A 511 5.93 4.65 -9.07
CA ILE A 511 4.69 4.68 -9.86
C ILE A 511 3.77 5.77 -9.30
N GLY A 512 3.65 6.87 -10.03
CA GLY A 512 2.82 8.03 -9.66
C GLY A 512 3.61 9.20 -9.07
N ASN A 513 4.70 8.93 -8.35
CA ASN A 513 5.50 9.93 -7.62
C ASN A 513 6.85 10.27 -8.28
N LEU A 514 7.04 9.93 -9.57
CA LEU A 514 8.34 10.00 -10.26
C LEU A 514 9.03 11.39 -10.24
N SER A 515 8.28 12.49 -10.16
CA SER A 515 8.87 13.84 -10.03
C SER A 515 9.52 14.05 -8.67
N GLU A 516 8.82 13.70 -7.59
CA GLU A 516 9.28 13.91 -6.23
C GLU A 516 10.35 12.88 -5.84
N ALA A 517 10.18 11.61 -6.27
CA ALA A 517 11.21 10.59 -6.14
C ALA A 517 12.50 10.98 -6.86
N ARG A 518 12.41 11.66 -8.01
CA ARG A 518 13.58 12.24 -8.67
C ARG A 518 14.17 13.40 -7.88
N HIS A 519 13.35 14.31 -7.36
CA HIS A 519 13.84 15.43 -6.56
C HIS A 519 14.59 14.96 -5.31
N PHE A 520 14.04 13.96 -4.60
CA PHE A 520 14.70 13.28 -3.49
C PHE A 520 16.02 12.63 -3.95
N ALA A 521 16.00 11.83 -5.03
CA ALA A 521 17.16 11.13 -5.58
C ALA A 521 18.31 12.07 -5.97
N ASP A 522 18.01 13.11 -6.76
CA ASP A 522 18.98 14.11 -7.17
C ASP A 522 19.57 14.81 -5.92
N ARG A 523 18.75 15.07 -4.87
CA ARG A 523 19.20 15.76 -3.66
C ARG A 523 20.01 14.90 -2.68
N VAL A 524 19.68 13.62 -2.46
CA VAL A 524 20.50 12.76 -1.60
C VAL A 524 21.87 12.48 -2.24
N ARG A 525 21.93 12.43 -3.58
CA ARG A 525 23.18 12.33 -4.31
C ARG A 525 24.03 13.61 -4.25
N ASP A 526 23.42 14.79 -4.34
CA ASP A 526 24.10 16.07 -4.10
C ASP A 526 24.73 16.15 -2.70
N LEU A 527 24.17 15.44 -1.72
CA LEU A 527 24.72 15.32 -0.36
C LEU A 527 25.86 14.29 -0.27
N GLY A 528 25.99 13.38 -1.24
CA GLY A 528 26.99 12.30 -1.26
C GLY A 528 26.47 10.94 -0.78
N CYS A 529 25.15 10.78 -0.58
CA CYS A 529 24.54 9.47 -0.33
C CYS A 529 24.31 8.70 -1.64
N GLU A 530 24.30 7.38 -1.56
CA GLU A 530 23.94 6.49 -2.68
C GLU A 530 22.42 6.23 -2.72
N LEU A 531 21.91 5.89 -3.91
CA LEU A 531 20.52 5.45 -4.10
C LEU A 531 20.42 4.03 -4.68
N ALA A 532 19.68 3.17 -3.98
CA ALA A 532 19.33 1.82 -4.37
C ALA A 532 17.88 1.70 -4.87
N LEU A 533 17.67 0.85 -5.88
CA LEU A 533 16.36 0.47 -6.39
C LEU A 533 16.08 -1.00 -6.06
N ASP A 534 15.01 -1.25 -5.31
CA ASP A 534 14.63 -2.54 -4.75
C ASP A 534 13.48 -3.24 -5.51
N ASP A 535 13.31 -4.54 -5.25
CA ASP A 535 12.36 -5.47 -5.91
C ASP A 535 12.49 -5.42 -7.46
N PHE A 536 13.70 -5.22 -8.00
CA PHE A 536 13.84 -4.99 -9.44
C PHE A 536 13.65 -6.30 -10.24
N GLY A 537 12.42 -6.46 -10.73
CA GLY A 537 12.04 -7.51 -11.67
C GLY A 537 10.60 -7.99 -11.50
N SER A 538 10.07 -8.04 -10.27
CA SER A 538 8.78 -8.68 -9.90
C SER A 538 7.52 -8.02 -10.46
N GLY A 539 7.66 -7.07 -11.38
CA GLY A 539 6.55 -6.33 -11.96
C GLY A 539 6.88 -5.67 -13.30
N TYR A 540 6.62 -4.37 -13.38
CA TYR A 540 6.66 -3.60 -14.63
C TYR A 540 8.07 -3.23 -15.12
N ALA A 541 9.12 -3.73 -14.45
CA ALA A 541 10.55 -3.76 -14.80
C ALA A 541 10.96 -2.79 -15.91
N SER A 542 10.91 -1.50 -15.61
CA SER A 542 11.17 -0.46 -16.58
C SER A 542 12.60 0.05 -16.45
N PHE A 543 13.48 -0.41 -17.34
CA PHE A 543 14.82 0.18 -17.56
C PHE A 543 14.80 1.71 -17.79
N ARG A 544 13.61 2.27 -18.06
CA ARG A 544 13.32 3.71 -17.99
C ARG A 544 13.76 4.35 -16.66
N TYR A 545 13.54 3.70 -15.51
CA TYR A 545 13.86 4.28 -14.19
C TYR A 545 15.37 4.46 -14.01
N LEU A 546 16.17 3.45 -14.37
CA LEU A 546 17.64 3.49 -14.37
C LEU A 546 18.21 4.63 -15.24
N ARG A 547 17.45 5.10 -16.24
CA ARG A 547 17.83 6.24 -17.10
C ARG A 547 17.35 7.60 -16.56
N LEU A 548 16.31 7.64 -15.73
CA LEU A 548 15.66 8.89 -15.27
C LEU A 548 16.07 9.31 -13.86
N LEU A 549 16.52 8.35 -13.05
CA LEU A 549 16.97 8.54 -11.69
C LEU A 549 18.47 8.24 -11.60
N PRO A 550 19.21 8.92 -10.72
CA PRO A 550 20.59 8.61 -10.44
C PRO A 550 20.69 7.39 -9.51
N ILE A 551 20.41 6.19 -10.04
CA ILE A 551 20.54 4.93 -9.30
C ILE A 551 22.01 4.49 -9.30
N ASP A 552 22.56 4.20 -8.13
CA ASP A 552 23.92 3.66 -7.98
C ASP A 552 23.91 2.14 -7.76
N LEU A 553 22.80 1.59 -7.23
CA LEU A 553 22.63 0.16 -6.90
C LEU A 553 21.24 -0.38 -7.31
N VAL A 554 21.17 -1.60 -7.82
CA VAL A 554 19.92 -2.31 -8.12
C VAL A 554 19.90 -3.66 -7.39
N LYS A 555 18.86 -3.93 -6.62
CA LYS A 555 18.62 -5.24 -5.98
C LYS A 555 17.74 -6.09 -6.89
N ILE A 556 18.22 -7.28 -7.22
CA ILE A 556 17.56 -8.26 -8.09
C ILE A 556 16.66 -9.10 -7.19
N ASP A 557 15.36 -8.99 -7.43
CA ASP A 557 14.29 -9.63 -6.66
C ASP A 557 14.52 -11.13 -6.44
N GLY A 558 14.26 -11.59 -5.21
CA GLY A 558 14.41 -12.97 -4.80
C GLY A 558 13.64 -14.00 -5.63
N GLU A 559 12.52 -13.62 -6.27
CA GLU A 559 11.73 -14.50 -7.15
C GLU A 559 12.61 -15.12 -8.25
N TYR A 560 13.52 -14.34 -8.83
CA TYR A 560 14.45 -14.80 -9.88
C TYR A 560 15.68 -15.52 -9.34
N VAL A 561 16.03 -15.30 -8.07
CA VAL A 561 17.28 -15.84 -7.48
C VAL A 561 17.06 -17.20 -6.83
N VAL A 562 15.94 -17.41 -6.13
CA VAL A 562 15.68 -18.62 -5.33
C VAL A 562 15.72 -19.92 -6.14
N ASN A 563 15.32 -19.89 -7.42
CA ASN A 563 15.33 -21.07 -8.30
C ASN A 563 16.30 -20.93 -9.50
N LEU A 564 17.23 -19.97 -9.45
CA LEU A 564 18.08 -19.56 -10.57
C LEU A 564 18.83 -20.75 -11.21
N VAL A 565 19.36 -21.67 -10.40
CA VAL A 565 20.13 -22.84 -10.88
C VAL A 565 19.29 -23.77 -11.78
N HIS A 566 17.97 -23.83 -11.56
CA HIS A 566 17.07 -24.78 -12.23
C HIS A 566 16.08 -24.12 -13.20
N ASN A 567 15.99 -22.78 -13.25
CA ASN A 567 15.15 -22.07 -14.20
C ASN A 567 15.98 -21.31 -15.26
N PRO A 568 16.09 -21.84 -16.50
CA PRO A 568 16.81 -21.17 -17.59
C PRO A 568 16.24 -19.79 -17.97
N GLN A 569 14.96 -19.51 -17.69
CA GLN A 569 14.33 -18.21 -17.99
C GLN A 569 14.87 -17.13 -17.04
N ASP A 570 14.88 -17.41 -15.73
CA ASP A 570 15.42 -16.52 -14.71
C ASP A 570 16.91 -16.26 -14.96
N GLN A 571 17.67 -17.29 -15.34
CA GLN A 571 19.08 -17.12 -15.73
C GLN A 571 19.29 -16.16 -16.91
N VAL A 572 18.39 -16.18 -17.91
CA VAL A 572 18.46 -15.24 -19.03
C VAL A 572 18.11 -13.83 -18.56
N LEU A 573 17.08 -13.69 -17.71
CA LEU A 573 16.65 -12.39 -17.17
C LEU A 573 17.74 -11.75 -16.29
N VAL A 574 18.27 -12.49 -15.30
CA VAL A 574 19.32 -12.02 -14.39
C VAL A 574 20.60 -11.65 -15.17
N ARG A 575 21.04 -12.46 -16.13
CA ARG A 575 22.18 -12.10 -17.00
C ARG A 575 21.94 -10.82 -17.79
N ALA A 576 20.75 -10.67 -18.38
CA ALA A 576 20.42 -9.47 -19.15
C ALA A 576 20.36 -8.22 -18.26
N LEU A 577 19.79 -8.34 -17.06
CA LEU A 577 19.74 -7.27 -16.07
C LEU A 577 21.14 -6.82 -15.65
N VAL A 578 22.01 -7.76 -15.26
CA VAL A 578 23.39 -7.46 -14.87
C VAL A 578 24.15 -6.78 -16.02
N GLN A 579 24.03 -7.27 -17.25
CA GLN A 579 24.66 -6.64 -18.43
C GLN A 579 24.16 -5.21 -18.68
N VAL A 580 22.86 -4.95 -18.46
CA VAL A 580 22.30 -3.60 -18.58
C VAL A 580 22.83 -2.69 -17.47
N CYS A 581 22.81 -3.13 -16.21
CA CYS A 581 23.33 -2.35 -15.08
C CYS A 581 24.82 -2.01 -15.27
N GLN A 582 25.64 -3.00 -15.65
CA GLN A 582 27.06 -2.79 -15.99
C GLN A 582 27.25 -1.76 -17.12
N ALA A 583 26.40 -1.79 -18.16
CA ALA A 583 26.46 -0.82 -19.26
C ALA A 583 26.05 0.62 -18.85
N TYR A 584 25.26 0.76 -17.78
CA TYR A 584 24.93 2.06 -17.16
C TYR A 584 25.89 2.47 -16.04
N GLY A 585 26.84 1.61 -15.63
CA GLY A 585 27.71 1.85 -14.49
C GLY A 585 27.02 1.70 -13.12
N ILE A 586 25.93 0.95 -13.08
CA ILE A 586 25.11 0.70 -11.89
C ILE A 586 25.48 -0.66 -11.31
N HIS A 587 25.68 -0.74 -9.99
CA HIS A 587 26.00 -1.99 -9.32
C HIS A 587 24.75 -2.86 -9.09
N THR A 588 24.97 -4.15 -8.87
CA THR A 588 23.91 -5.15 -8.67
C THR A 588 24.05 -5.93 -7.36
N VAL A 589 22.95 -6.07 -6.61
CA VAL A 589 22.82 -7.03 -5.50
C VAL A 589 21.89 -8.14 -5.95
N ALA A 590 22.24 -9.40 -5.73
CA ALA A 590 21.27 -10.49 -5.84
C ALA A 590 20.78 -10.91 -4.45
N GLU A 591 19.46 -10.94 -4.27
CA GLU A 591 18.82 -11.22 -2.99
C GLU A 591 18.52 -12.71 -2.77
N PHE A 592 18.02 -13.04 -1.57
CA PHE A 592 17.54 -14.38 -1.20
C PHE A 592 18.52 -15.54 -1.52
N VAL A 593 19.84 -15.27 -1.53
CA VAL A 593 20.86 -16.29 -1.80
C VAL A 593 20.95 -17.27 -0.63
N GLN A 594 20.51 -18.51 -0.87
CA GLN A 594 20.40 -19.57 0.14
C GLN A 594 21.47 -20.67 0.02
N ASP A 595 22.09 -20.85 -1.15
CA ASP A 595 22.98 -21.98 -1.43
C ASP A 595 24.21 -21.62 -2.31
N GLU A 596 25.29 -22.40 -2.16
CA GLU A 596 26.55 -22.17 -2.88
C GLU A 596 26.45 -22.38 -4.41
N PRO A 597 25.68 -23.35 -4.97
CA PRO A 597 25.39 -23.39 -6.40
C PRO A 597 24.83 -22.08 -6.96
N THR A 598 23.81 -21.49 -6.33
CA THR A 598 23.25 -20.18 -6.72
C THR A 598 24.30 -19.08 -6.61
N LEU A 599 25.06 -19.04 -5.51
CA LEU A 599 26.16 -18.08 -5.31
C LEU A 599 27.24 -18.16 -6.42
N ARG A 600 27.60 -19.36 -6.89
CA ARG A 600 28.54 -19.54 -8.00
C ARG A 600 27.98 -19.01 -9.31
N MET A 601 26.72 -19.30 -9.61
CA MET A 601 26.07 -18.83 -10.84
C MET A 601 25.97 -17.30 -10.89
N LEU A 602 25.67 -16.65 -9.77
CA LEU A 602 25.66 -15.18 -9.65
C LEU A 602 27.05 -14.57 -9.87
N ARG A 603 28.12 -15.19 -9.36
CA ARG A 603 29.51 -14.81 -9.68
C ARG A 603 29.83 -14.95 -11.16
N GLU A 604 29.39 -16.03 -11.81
CA GLU A 604 29.58 -16.25 -13.25
C GLU A 604 28.84 -15.23 -14.12
N PHE A 605 27.70 -14.72 -13.65
CA PHE A 605 26.92 -13.69 -14.34
C PHE A 605 27.50 -12.28 -14.15
N GLY A 606 28.45 -12.09 -13.22
CA GLY A 606 29.10 -10.81 -12.96
C GLY A 606 28.32 -9.90 -12.03
N VAL A 607 27.50 -10.46 -11.12
CA VAL A 607 26.84 -9.71 -10.05
C VAL A 607 27.90 -9.15 -9.09
N ASP A 608 27.70 -7.94 -8.59
CA ASP A 608 28.66 -7.25 -7.70
C ASP A 608 28.53 -7.74 -6.24
N TYR A 609 27.30 -7.78 -5.72
CA TYR A 609 26.98 -8.03 -4.33
C TYR A 609 25.92 -9.12 -4.16
N VAL A 610 25.85 -9.73 -2.97
CA VAL A 610 24.81 -10.70 -2.61
C VAL A 610 24.28 -10.52 -1.20
N GLN A 611 23.02 -10.87 -1.03
CA GLN A 611 22.30 -10.88 0.24
C GLN A 611 21.48 -12.17 0.37
N GLY A 612 21.43 -12.71 1.59
CA GLY A 612 20.68 -13.94 1.87
C GLY A 612 21.28 -14.75 2.99
N TYR A 613 20.56 -15.77 3.44
CA TYR A 613 20.93 -16.55 4.63
C TYR A 613 22.23 -17.34 4.49
N LEU A 614 22.72 -17.57 3.26
CA LEU A 614 24.04 -18.14 3.01
C LEU A 614 25.17 -17.21 3.48
N VAL A 615 25.02 -15.90 3.25
CA VAL A 615 26.06 -14.90 3.55
C VAL A 615 25.87 -14.25 4.92
N GLY A 616 24.62 -14.10 5.36
CA GLY A 616 24.29 -13.72 6.73
C GLY A 616 22.80 -13.56 6.97
N ARG A 617 22.38 -13.90 8.20
CA ARG A 617 21.04 -13.60 8.69
C ARG A 617 21.02 -12.19 9.31
N PRO A 618 19.85 -11.53 9.39
CA PRO A 618 19.71 -10.30 10.15
C PRO A 618 20.10 -10.51 11.63
N GLU A 619 20.95 -9.65 12.17
CA GLU A 619 21.39 -9.66 13.57
C GLU A 619 21.24 -8.27 14.22
N PRO A 620 21.02 -8.15 15.54
CA PRO A 620 20.88 -6.84 16.20
C PRO A 620 22.06 -5.92 15.93
N VAL A 621 21.80 -4.62 15.74
CA VAL A 621 22.85 -3.63 15.40
C VAL A 621 23.99 -3.59 16.43
N ASP A 622 23.68 -3.76 17.72
CA ASP A 622 24.68 -3.80 18.80
C ASP A 622 25.56 -5.05 18.79
N ALA A 623 25.11 -6.11 18.10
CA ALA A 623 25.87 -7.37 17.93
C ALA A 623 26.81 -7.33 16.71
N LEU A 624 26.78 -6.28 15.89
CA LEU A 624 27.60 -6.14 14.68
C LEU A 624 29.10 -6.04 15.00
N ARG A 625 29.76 -7.19 14.93
CA ARG A 625 31.23 -7.30 14.94
C ARG A 625 31.79 -7.03 13.54
N PRO A 626 32.95 -6.36 13.40
CA PRO A 626 33.68 -6.35 12.15
C PRO A 626 34.07 -7.78 11.77
N ARG A 627 33.42 -8.34 10.75
CA ARG A 627 33.59 -9.75 10.35
C ARG A 627 34.82 -9.91 9.43
N PRO A 628 35.68 -10.92 9.66
CA PRO A 628 36.78 -11.22 8.75
C PRO A 628 36.27 -11.77 7.41
N ARG A 629 37.05 -11.53 6.33
CA ARG A 629 36.79 -12.04 4.96
C ARG A 629 36.35 -13.51 4.96
N MET A 630 35.29 -13.83 4.22
CA MET A 630 34.86 -15.23 4.07
C MET A 630 35.98 -16.06 3.44
N ARG A 631 36.23 -17.24 4.04
CA ARG A 631 37.22 -18.18 3.50
C ARG A 631 36.76 -18.69 2.13
N ARG A 632 37.57 -18.46 1.10
CA ARG A 632 37.42 -19.13 -0.21
C ARG A 632 37.30 -20.64 -0.02
N SER A 633 36.17 -21.21 -0.43
CA SER A 633 35.91 -22.65 -0.42
C SER A 633 36.65 -23.33 -1.57
N ASN A 634 37.99 -23.40 -1.48
CA ASN A 634 38.81 -24.22 -2.37
C ASN A 634 38.48 -25.71 -2.13
N ARG A 635 37.54 -26.25 -2.90
CA ARG A 635 37.47 -27.67 -3.22
C ARG A 635 37.60 -27.84 -4.72
N ARG A 636 38.59 -28.64 -5.10
CA ARG A 636 38.88 -29.09 -6.47
C ARG A 636 37.86 -30.12 -6.92
#